data_AF-A0A811M6P0-F1
#
_entry.id   AF-A0A811M6P0-F1
#
_cell.length_a   1.000
_cell.length_b   1.000
_cell.length_c   1.000
_cell.angle_alpha   90.00
_cell.angle_beta   90.00
_cell.angle_gamma   90.00
#
_symmetry.space_group_name_H-M   'P 1'
#
loop_
_entity.id
_entity.type
_entity.pdbx_description
1 polymer ?
#
loop_
_entity_poly.entity_id
_entity_poly.type
_entity_poly.pdbx_seq_one_letter_code
_entity_poly.pdbx_strand_id
1 'polypeptide(L)'
;MQADVGAGLVPLFLCATVGTTQTTAVDPIQELYAIAATHGVWVHVDAAYAGSALVCPEFRHLIDGADAVDSFSMNAHKWLLANNDCCVLWVKKPSLLIAALGTEQEYILKDAAAEGHDVVDYKDWCVTLTRRFRALKLWLVLRC
;
A
#
# COMPACT_ATOMS: atom_id res chain seq x y z
N MET A 1 1.90 -22.40 -2.84
CA MET A 1 0.98 -22.24 -3.99
C MET A 1 0.59 -23.58 -4.61
N GLN A 2 1.46 -24.31 -5.32
CA GLN A 2 1.06 -25.60 -5.94
C GLN A 2 0.55 -26.63 -4.93
N ALA A 3 1.21 -26.76 -3.78
CA ALA A 3 0.75 -27.66 -2.71
C ALA A 3 -0.64 -27.25 -2.18
N ASP A 4 -0.89 -25.95 -1.97
CA ASP A 4 -2.18 -25.42 -1.52
C ASP A 4 -3.28 -25.72 -2.54
N VAL A 5 -3.01 -25.45 -3.83
CA VAL A 5 -3.93 -25.76 -4.94
C VAL A 5 -4.18 -27.26 -5.02
N GLY A 6 -3.14 -28.09 -4.88
CA GLY A 6 -3.26 -29.55 -4.83
C GLY A 6 -4.09 -30.06 -3.65
N ALA A 7 -4.11 -29.32 -2.54
CA ALA A 7 -4.96 -29.58 -1.38
C ALA A 7 -6.37 -28.97 -1.49
N GLY A 8 -6.71 -28.34 -2.62
CA GLY A 8 -8.01 -27.68 -2.83
C GLY A 8 -8.16 -26.31 -2.15
N LEU A 9 -7.05 -25.71 -1.70
CA LEU A 9 -7.02 -24.37 -1.12
C LEU A 9 -6.80 -23.30 -2.19
N VAL A 10 -7.15 -22.05 -1.86
CA VAL A 10 -7.01 -20.90 -2.75
C VAL A 10 -5.92 -19.96 -2.22
N PRO A 11 -4.73 -19.91 -2.86
CA PRO A 11 -3.77 -18.86 -2.59
C PRO A 11 -4.40 -17.50 -2.89
N LEU A 12 -4.41 -16.60 -1.89
CA LEU A 12 -5.13 -15.33 -1.98
C LEU A 12 -4.21 -14.11 -1.99
N PHE A 13 -3.18 -14.12 -1.13
CA PHE A 13 -2.38 -12.94 -0.84
C PHE A 13 -0.91 -13.31 -0.61
N LEU A 14 -0.01 -12.47 -1.11
CA LEU A 14 1.43 -12.54 -0.89
C LEU A 14 1.94 -11.18 -0.39
N CYS A 15 2.67 -11.21 0.73
CA CYS A 15 3.38 -10.04 1.26
C CYS A 15 4.87 -10.20 0.97
N ALA A 16 5.40 -9.43 0.02
CA ALA A 16 6.84 -9.30 -0.20
C ALA A 16 7.37 -8.16 0.66
N THR A 17 8.51 -8.34 1.31
CA THR A 17 9.10 -7.36 2.22
C THR A 17 10.38 -6.78 1.64
N VAL A 18 10.47 -5.45 1.64
CA VAL A 18 11.69 -4.71 1.29
C VAL A 18 12.22 -4.08 2.57
N GLY A 19 13.18 -4.75 3.19
CA GLY A 19 13.76 -4.35 4.47
C GLY A 19 13.02 -4.96 5.66
N THR A 20 13.19 -6.27 5.88
CA THR A 20 12.65 -6.98 7.06
C THR A 20 13.15 -6.36 8.37
N THR A 21 12.36 -6.46 9.43
CA THR A 21 12.63 -5.76 10.71
C THR A 21 13.97 -6.12 11.36
N GLN A 22 14.37 -7.39 11.32
CA GLN A 22 15.53 -7.87 12.08
C GLN A 22 16.85 -7.63 11.34
N THR A 23 16.88 -7.96 10.05
CA THR A 23 18.13 -8.01 9.27
C THR A 23 18.06 -7.18 8.00
N THR A 24 16.96 -6.46 7.76
CA THR A 24 16.73 -5.66 6.56
C THR A 24 16.84 -6.47 5.27
N ALA A 25 16.45 -7.75 5.30
CA ALA A 25 16.41 -8.59 4.11
C ALA A 25 15.41 -8.02 3.08
N VAL A 26 15.67 -8.30 1.80
CA VAL A 26 14.87 -7.82 0.67
C VAL A 26 14.40 -9.02 -0.14
N ASP A 27 13.09 -9.16 -0.28
CA ASP A 27 12.48 -10.20 -1.09
C ASP A 27 12.58 -9.85 -2.60
N PRO A 28 12.82 -10.83 -3.49
CA PRO A 28 12.92 -10.58 -4.93
C PRO A 28 11.53 -10.37 -5.56
N ILE A 29 11.06 -9.12 -5.57
CA ILE A 29 9.68 -8.75 -5.97
C ILE A 29 9.34 -9.26 -7.37
N GLN A 30 10.21 -9.03 -8.35
CA GLN A 30 9.97 -9.45 -9.74
C GLN A 30 9.73 -10.96 -9.87
N GLU A 31 10.54 -11.77 -9.19
CA GLU A 31 10.42 -13.24 -9.21
C GLU A 31 9.16 -13.70 -8.48
N LEU A 32 8.89 -13.12 -7.31
CA LEU A 32 7.69 -13.42 -6.52
C LEU A 32 6.41 -13.07 -7.29
N TYR A 33 6.37 -11.90 -7.93
CA TYR A 33 5.22 -11.46 -8.73
C TYR A 33 4.99 -12.40 -9.92
N ALA A 34 6.06 -12.83 -10.62
CA ALA A 34 5.93 -13.74 -11.75
C ALA A 34 5.24 -15.07 -11.37
N ILE A 35 5.46 -15.56 -10.16
CA ILE A 35 4.81 -16.78 -9.64
C ILE A 35 3.39 -16.49 -9.13
N ALA A 36 3.20 -15.38 -8.41
CA ALA A 36 1.91 -15.01 -7.82
C ALA A 36 0.86 -14.70 -8.90
N ALA A 37 1.27 -14.00 -9.96
CA ALA A 37 0.40 -13.58 -11.05
C ALA A 37 -0.24 -14.77 -11.79
N THR A 38 0.47 -15.90 -11.94
CA THR A 38 -0.09 -17.10 -12.60
C THR A 38 -1.20 -17.76 -11.78
N HIS A 39 -1.33 -17.40 -10.51
CA HIS A 39 -2.34 -17.92 -9.58
C HIS A 39 -3.40 -16.88 -9.20
N GLY A 40 -3.35 -15.66 -9.77
CA GLY A 40 -4.28 -14.58 -9.43
C GLY A 40 -4.15 -14.06 -8.00
N VAL A 41 -2.98 -14.26 -7.37
CA VAL A 41 -2.71 -13.85 -5.99
C VAL A 41 -2.46 -12.35 -5.92
N TRP A 42 -3.07 -11.68 -4.95
CA TRP A 42 -2.77 -10.27 -4.66
C TRP A 42 -1.35 -10.13 -4.11
N VAL A 43 -0.53 -9.26 -4.69
CA VAL A 43 0.84 -8.99 -4.21
C VAL A 43 0.93 -7.62 -3.56
N HIS A 44 1.26 -7.60 -2.28
CA HIS A 44 1.62 -6.40 -1.52
C HIS A 44 3.12 -6.32 -1.28
N VAL A 45 3.69 -5.13 -1.42
CA VAL A 45 5.06 -4.84 -0.99
C VAL A 45 5.05 -4.03 0.31
N ASP A 46 5.54 -4.64 1.39
CA ASP A 46 5.84 -3.96 2.64
C ASP A 46 7.26 -3.40 2.59
N ALA A 47 7.37 -2.09 2.38
CA ALA A 47 8.62 -1.35 2.48
C ALA A 47 8.61 -0.39 3.67
N ALA A 48 8.00 -0.78 4.81
CA ALA A 48 7.78 0.09 5.95
C ALA A 48 9.04 0.85 6.36
N TYR A 49 10.18 0.17 6.47
CA TYR A 49 11.46 0.80 6.80
C TYR A 49 12.23 1.29 5.56
N ALA A 50 12.60 0.38 4.67
CA ALA A 50 13.51 0.70 3.57
C ALA A 50 12.85 1.49 2.43
N GLY A 51 11.52 1.64 2.41
CA GLY A 51 10.81 2.42 1.41
C GLY A 51 11.24 3.89 1.35
N SER A 52 11.67 4.46 2.48
CA SER A 52 12.20 5.84 2.52
C SER A 52 13.52 5.98 1.75
N ALA A 53 14.36 4.95 1.74
CA ALA A 53 15.64 4.96 1.04
C ALA A 53 15.47 4.99 -0.49
N LEU A 54 14.29 4.63 -1.01
CA LEU A 54 13.98 4.61 -2.44
C LEU A 54 13.91 5.99 -3.09
N VAL A 55 13.97 7.07 -2.29
CA VAL A 55 14.20 8.44 -2.79
C VAL A 55 15.59 8.55 -3.43
N CYS A 56 16.57 7.78 -2.95
CA CYS A 56 17.92 7.78 -3.49
C CYS A 56 18.01 6.82 -4.70
N PRO A 57 18.55 7.26 -5.86
CA PRO A 57 18.65 6.42 -7.06
C PRO A 57 19.39 5.10 -6.86
N GLU A 58 20.43 5.09 -6.02
CA GLU A 58 21.27 3.92 -5.75
C GLU A 58 20.53 2.78 -5.04
N PHE A 59 19.41 3.06 -4.36
CA PHE A 59 18.57 2.04 -3.71
C PHE A 59 17.35 1.65 -4.54
N ARG A 60 17.13 2.27 -5.69
CA ARG A 60 15.89 2.05 -6.48
C ARG A 60 15.78 0.62 -7.00
N HIS A 61 16.90 -0.05 -7.25
CA HIS A 61 16.96 -1.45 -7.67
C HIS A 61 16.33 -2.43 -6.67
N LEU A 62 16.20 -2.05 -5.38
CA LEU A 62 15.59 -2.89 -4.35
C LEU A 62 14.11 -3.17 -4.59
N ILE A 63 13.46 -2.43 -5.48
CA ILE A 63 12.04 -2.61 -5.82
C ILE A 63 11.81 -2.95 -7.29
N ASP A 64 12.81 -3.51 -7.97
CA ASP A 64 12.64 -3.96 -9.35
C ASP A 64 11.45 -4.92 -9.46
N GLY A 65 10.50 -4.57 -10.34
CA GLY A 65 9.23 -5.28 -10.52
C GLY A 65 8.05 -4.75 -9.69
N ALA A 66 8.23 -3.77 -8.80
CA ALA A 66 7.14 -3.24 -7.98
C ALA A 66 6.04 -2.50 -8.76
N ASP A 67 6.30 -2.05 -10.00
CA ASP A 67 5.25 -1.46 -10.85
C ASP A 67 4.13 -2.46 -11.21
N ALA A 68 4.44 -3.77 -11.12
CA ALA A 68 3.50 -4.83 -11.43
C ALA A 68 2.54 -5.15 -10.26
N VAL A 69 2.97 -4.91 -9.02
CA VAL A 69 2.26 -5.34 -7.79
C VAL A 69 0.94 -4.59 -7.56
N ASP A 70 0.09 -5.13 -6.69
CA ASP A 70 -1.27 -4.61 -6.46
C ASP A 70 -1.31 -3.48 -5.42
N SER A 71 -0.42 -3.53 -4.43
CA SER A 71 -0.24 -2.45 -3.46
C SER A 71 1.17 -2.36 -2.88
N PHE A 72 1.55 -1.16 -2.44
CA PHE A 72 2.85 -0.85 -1.86
C PHE A 72 2.67 0.03 -0.63
N SER A 73 3.40 -0.23 0.46
CA SER A 73 3.37 0.63 1.64
C SER A 73 4.76 1.01 2.13
N MET A 74 4.87 2.21 2.74
CA MET A 74 6.04 2.62 3.50
C MET A 74 5.68 3.49 4.71
N ASN A 75 6.54 3.50 5.73
CA ASN A 75 6.34 4.35 6.90
C ASN A 75 7.28 5.55 6.85
N ALA A 76 6.75 6.71 6.44
CA ALA A 76 7.47 7.96 6.51
C ALA A 76 7.92 8.31 7.94
N HIS A 77 7.23 7.78 8.95
CA HIS A 77 7.60 7.96 10.35
C HIS A 77 8.77 7.10 10.84
N LYS A 78 9.27 6.17 10.02
CA LYS A 78 10.47 5.39 10.37
C LYS A 78 11.72 6.13 9.94
N TRP A 79 11.89 6.35 8.64
CA TRP A 79 13.16 6.82 8.08
C TRP A 79 13.03 7.99 7.10
N LEU A 80 11.90 8.71 7.15
CA LEU A 80 11.64 9.91 6.34
C LEU A 80 11.24 11.11 7.22
N LEU A 81 11.78 11.20 8.44
CA LEU A 81 11.69 12.36 9.34
C LEU A 81 10.27 12.82 9.75
N ALA A 82 9.22 12.09 9.39
CA ALA A 82 7.87 12.38 9.87
C ALA A 82 7.70 11.87 11.31
N ASN A 83 6.97 12.60 12.16
CA ASN A 83 6.64 12.08 13.49
C ASN A 83 5.56 10.99 13.41
N ASN A 84 5.46 10.13 14.42
CA ASN A 84 4.38 9.12 14.52
C ASN A 84 2.98 9.76 14.58
N ASP A 85 1.94 9.18 13.95
CA ASP A 85 1.96 8.09 12.95
C ASP A 85 1.95 8.66 11.54
N CYS A 86 2.75 8.10 10.62
CA CYS A 86 2.75 8.50 9.20
C CYS A 86 3.11 7.31 8.30
N CYS A 87 2.11 6.58 7.83
CA CYS A 87 2.24 5.47 6.88
C CYS A 87 1.54 5.85 5.58
N VAL A 88 2.12 5.48 4.45
CA VAL A 88 1.61 5.77 3.12
C VAL A 88 1.37 4.45 2.40
N LEU A 89 0.19 4.33 1.79
CA LEU A 89 -0.24 3.17 1.03
C LEU A 89 -0.59 3.62 -0.39
N TRP A 90 -0.04 2.94 -1.38
CA TRP A 90 -0.46 3.03 -2.77
C TRP A 90 -1.16 1.72 -3.14
N VAL A 91 -2.28 1.84 -3.87
CA VAL A 91 -3.05 0.71 -4.37
C VAL A 91 -3.30 0.93 -5.86
N LYS A 92 -2.96 -0.05 -6.69
CA LYS A 92 -3.04 0.04 -8.15
C LYS A 92 -4.49 0.11 -8.65
N LYS A 93 -5.42 -0.54 -7.94
CA LYS A 93 -6.86 -0.51 -8.22
C LYS A 93 -7.64 -0.01 -6.99
N PRO A 94 -7.75 1.32 -6.81
CA PRO A 94 -8.47 1.93 -5.68
C PRO A 94 -9.91 1.43 -5.48
N SER A 95 -10.61 1.12 -6.58
CA SER A 95 -12.00 0.63 -6.53
C SER A 95 -12.16 -0.66 -5.72
N LEU A 96 -11.13 -1.53 -5.68
CA LEU A 96 -11.18 -2.75 -4.87
C LEU A 96 -11.05 -2.45 -3.38
N LEU A 97 -10.26 -1.44 -3.00
CA LEU A 97 -10.15 -0.99 -1.62
C LEU A 97 -11.46 -0.32 -1.15
N ILE A 98 -12.02 0.55 -2.00
CA ILE A 98 -13.30 1.22 -1.74
C ILE A 98 -14.43 0.20 -1.66
N ALA A 99 -14.47 -0.81 -2.55
CA ALA A 99 -15.48 -1.87 -2.46
C ALA A 99 -15.35 -2.71 -1.19
N ALA A 100 -14.13 -2.88 -0.66
CA ALA A 100 -13.87 -3.66 0.54
C ALA A 100 -14.16 -2.90 1.85
N LEU A 101 -13.94 -1.58 1.87
CA LEU A 101 -14.02 -0.76 3.09
C LEU A 101 -15.15 0.27 3.08
N GLY A 102 -15.63 0.64 1.90
CA GLY A 102 -16.62 1.68 1.71
C GLY A 102 -17.95 1.33 2.33
N THR A 103 -18.62 2.36 2.85
CA THR A 103 -19.96 2.21 3.42
C THR A 103 -20.89 3.25 2.82
N GLU A 104 -22.08 2.79 2.40
CA GLU A 104 -23.18 3.64 1.98
C GLU A 104 -23.74 4.34 3.23
N GLN A 105 -23.52 5.66 3.35
CA GLN A 105 -24.03 6.46 4.46
C GLN A 105 -24.66 7.75 3.94
N GLU A 106 -25.87 7.63 3.36
CA GLU A 106 -26.61 8.75 2.74
C GLU A 106 -26.83 9.96 3.65
N TYR A 107 -26.80 9.79 4.98
CA TYR A 107 -27.16 10.85 5.94
C TYR A 107 -26.00 11.61 6.57
N ILE A 108 -24.79 11.06 6.62
CA ILE A 108 -23.69 11.64 7.42
C ILE A 108 -22.74 12.46 6.54
N LEU A 109 -22.49 12.02 5.31
CA LEU A 109 -21.56 12.67 4.39
C LEU A 109 -22.21 12.74 3.02
N LYS A 110 -22.31 13.96 2.48
CA LYS A 110 -22.66 14.13 1.07
C LYS A 110 -21.52 13.64 0.22
N ASP A 111 -21.80 12.71 -0.68
CA ASP A 111 -20.82 12.21 -1.62
C ASP A 111 -20.58 13.28 -2.71
N ALA A 112 -19.55 14.09 -2.52
CA ALA A 112 -19.15 15.10 -3.50
C ALA A 112 -18.77 14.45 -4.85
N ALA A 113 -18.33 13.19 -4.87
CA ALA A 113 -18.08 12.48 -6.12
C ALA A 113 -19.39 12.13 -6.84
N ALA A 114 -20.45 11.77 -6.12
CA ALA A 114 -21.80 11.60 -6.67
C ALA A 114 -22.39 12.92 -7.22
N GLU A 115 -21.94 14.06 -6.70
CA GLU A 115 -22.26 15.40 -7.22
C GLU A 115 -21.39 15.81 -8.43
N GLY A 116 -20.54 14.92 -8.94
CA GLY A 116 -19.73 15.14 -10.14
C GLY A 116 -18.40 15.86 -9.89
N HIS A 117 -17.96 16.00 -8.64
CA HIS A 117 -16.65 16.56 -8.32
C HIS A 117 -15.54 15.49 -8.42
N ASP A 118 -14.41 15.86 -9.03
CA ASP A 118 -13.20 15.03 -9.06
C ASP A 118 -12.47 15.11 -7.70
N VAL A 119 -13.03 14.44 -6.69
CA VAL A 119 -12.52 14.42 -5.32
C VAL A 119 -12.59 13.01 -4.74
N VAL A 120 -11.64 12.69 -3.86
CA VAL A 120 -11.61 11.41 -3.14
C VAL A 120 -12.08 11.62 -1.71
N ASP A 121 -13.17 10.94 -1.34
CA ASP A 121 -13.51 10.76 0.07
C ASP A 121 -12.72 9.58 0.66
N TYR A 122 -11.73 9.93 1.48
CA TYR A 122 -10.86 8.95 2.11
C TYR A 122 -11.50 8.21 3.29
N LYS A 123 -12.75 8.49 3.66
CA LYS A 123 -13.48 7.62 4.60
C LYS A 123 -13.52 6.17 4.07
N ASP A 124 -13.66 6.00 2.75
CA ASP A 124 -13.78 4.69 2.10
C ASP A 124 -12.41 4.04 1.85
N TRP A 125 -11.34 4.68 2.32
CA TRP A 125 -9.96 4.21 2.20
C TRP A 125 -9.38 3.72 3.52
N CYS A 126 -10.15 3.78 4.61
CA CYS A 126 -9.69 3.37 5.93
C CYS A 126 -10.83 2.79 6.78
N VAL A 127 -10.45 2.09 7.84
CA VAL A 127 -11.40 1.42 8.75
C VAL A 127 -12.22 2.44 9.57
N THR A 128 -11.73 3.67 9.72
CA THR A 128 -12.32 4.69 10.59
C THR A 128 -12.93 5.82 9.78
N LEU A 129 -14.14 6.24 10.14
CA LEU A 129 -14.79 7.41 9.52
C LEU A 129 -13.99 8.71 9.74
N THR A 130 -13.62 8.98 11.00
CA THR A 130 -12.91 10.20 11.38
C THR A 130 -11.39 10.05 11.20
N ARG A 131 -10.74 11.07 10.65
CA ARG A 131 -9.29 11.09 10.43
C ARG A 131 -8.66 12.44 10.75
N ARG A 132 -7.41 12.41 11.21
CA ARG A 132 -6.57 13.61 11.41
C ARG A 132 -6.06 14.13 10.08
N PHE A 133 -5.63 15.40 10.03
CA PHE A 133 -4.91 15.95 8.88
C PHE A 133 -3.46 15.44 8.80
N ARG A 134 -3.28 14.13 8.53
CA ARG A 134 -1.99 13.43 8.55
C ARG A 134 -1.03 13.92 7.46
N ALA A 135 -1.55 14.39 6.33
CA ALA A 135 -0.74 14.82 5.19
C ALA A 135 0.06 16.10 5.47
N LEU A 136 -0.42 16.99 6.36
CA LEU A 136 0.23 18.28 6.62
C LEU A 136 1.69 18.13 7.10
N LYS A 137 1.94 17.23 8.07
CA LYS A 137 3.29 17.02 8.58
C LYS A 137 4.23 16.40 7.54
N LEU A 138 3.73 15.48 6.71
CA LEU A 138 4.52 14.86 5.65
C LEU A 138 4.87 15.90 4.59
N TRP A 139 3.90 16.73 4.20
CA TRP A 139 4.11 17.81 3.25
C TRP A 139 5.17 18.80 3.73
N LEU A 140 5.16 19.20 5.00
CA LEU A 140 6.19 20.09 5.57
C LEU A 140 7.60 19.46 5.50
N VAL A 141 7.73 18.15 5.76
CA VAL A 141 9.01 17.45 5.63
C VAL A 141 9.51 17.45 4.17
N LEU A 142 8.62 17.31 3.19
CA LEU A 142 9.00 17.28 1.76
C LEU A 142 9.26 18.67 1.17
N ARG A 143 8.79 19.73 1.83
CA ARG A 143 8.85 21.11 1.36
C ARG A 143 10.07 21.88 1.83
N CYS A 144 10.55 21.56 3.03
CA CYS A 144 11.73 22.17 3.64
C CYS A 144 13.00 21.48 3.14
#